data_AF-A0A7M4FJF0-F1
#
_entry.id   AF-A0A7M4FJF0-F1
#
_cell.length_a   1.000
_cell.length_b   1.000
_cell.length_c   1.000
_cell.angle_alpha   90.00
_cell.angle_beta   90.00
_cell.angle_gamma   90.00
#
_symmetry.space_group_name_H-M   'P 1'
#
loop_
_entity.id
_entity.type
_entity.pdbx_description
1 polymer ?
#
loop_
_entity_poly.entity_id
_entity_poly.type
_entity_poly.pdbx_seq_one_letter_code
_entity_poly.pdbx_strand_id
1 'polypeptide(L)' 'MFLSLALLCNKIPGTQWIGKYRQLRKVTLGMKTRMTRRLEIKAENKYWLSCSYLTAKEEHKHNTERQQA' A
#
# COMPACT_ATOMS: atom_id res chain seq x y z
N MET A 1 32.37 -0.51 -31.11
CA MET A 1 31.47 -0.84 -29.97
C MET A 1 30.71 0.43 -29.59
N PHE A 2 29.52 0.64 -30.15
CA PHE A 2 28.72 1.86 -29.93
C PHE A 2 27.72 1.73 -28.77
N LEU A 3 27.37 0.50 -28.37
CA LEU A 3 26.48 0.24 -27.23
C LEU A 3 27.04 0.73 -25.89
N SER A 4 28.37 0.66 -25.69
CA SER A 4 29.01 1.09 -24.45
C SER A 4 28.92 2.60 -24.25
N LEU A 5 29.05 3.40 -25.32
CA LEU A 5 28.97 4.87 -25.26
C LEU A 5 27.53 5.36 -24.99
N ALA A 6 26.52 4.72 -25.60
CA ALA A 6 25.11 5.10 -25.39
C ALA A 6 24.64 4.87 -23.93
N LEU A 7 25.15 3.85 -23.26
CA LEU A 7 24.86 3.57 -21.84
C LEU A 7 25.53 4.58 -20.89
N LEU A 8 26.62 5.23 -21.32
CA LEU A 8 27.34 6.25 -20.56
C LEU A 8 26.63 7.62 -20.59
N CYS A 9 25.85 7.93 -21.62
CA CYS A 9 25.22 9.24 -21.80
C CYS A 9 23.98 9.50 -20.92
N ASN A 10 23.33 8.45 -20.39
CA ASN A 10 22.10 8.57 -19.58
C ASN A 10 22.35 8.29 -18.09
N LYS A 11 23.49 8.75 -17.54
CA LYS A 11 23.84 8.53 -16.14
C LYS A 11 23.22 9.61 -15.23
N ILE A 12 22.39 9.19 -14.30
CA ILE A 12 21.89 10.03 -13.20
C ILE A 12 23.05 10.24 -12.23
N PRO A 13 23.32 11.47 -11.78
CA PRO A 13 24.39 11.70 -10.82
C PRO A 13 24.01 11.08 -9.45
N GLY A 14 24.90 10.26 -8.89
CA GLY A 14 24.71 9.63 -7.58
C GLY A 14 23.76 8.42 -7.58
N THR A 15 23.03 8.21 -6.49
CA THR A 15 22.12 7.08 -6.30
C THR A 15 20.76 7.32 -6.97
N GLN A 16 20.24 6.31 -7.67
CA GLN A 16 19.02 6.43 -8.50
C GLN A 16 17.78 6.98 -7.76
N TRP A 17 17.62 6.69 -6.46
CA TRP A 17 16.37 6.97 -5.72
C TRP A 17 16.53 7.98 -4.57
N ILE A 18 17.74 8.51 -4.36
CA ILE A 18 18.09 9.34 -3.21
C ILE A 18 18.93 10.53 -3.70
N GLY A 19 18.83 11.69 -3.03
CA GLY A 19 19.52 12.93 -3.42
C GLY A 19 18.64 13.91 -4.20
N LYS A 20 19.26 14.95 -4.78
CA LYS A 20 18.57 16.04 -5.50
C LYS A 20 18.07 15.62 -6.88
N TYR A 21 18.89 14.87 -7.62
CA TYR A 21 18.57 14.38 -8.96
C TYR A 21 18.30 12.89 -8.89
N ARG A 22 17.04 12.47 -9.06
CA ARG A 22 16.58 11.08 -8.96
C ARG A 22 15.99 10.61 -10.28
N GLN A 23 15.88 9.29 -10.46
CA GLN A 23 15.16 8.74 -11.60
C GLN A 23 13.67 9.02 -11.48
N LEU A 24 13.07 9.50 -12.56
CA LEU A 24 11.63 9.63 -12.64
C LEU A 24 10.98 8.24 -12.69
N ARG A 25 10.09 7.94 -11.74
CA ARG A 25 9.25 6.74 -11.76
C ARG A 25 7.85 7.09 -12.26
N LYS A 26 7.56 6.78 -13.52
CA LYS A 26 6.22 6.98 -14.09
C LYS A 26 5.24 5.95 -13.52
N VAL A 27 4.03 6.41 -13.18
CA VAL A 27 2.94 5.52 -12.76
C VAL A 27 2.38 4.85 -14.00
N THR A 28 2.48 3.53 -14.06
CA THR A 28 1.94 2.74 -15.16
C THR A 28 0.45 2.49 -14.98
N LEU A 29 -0.25 2.13 -16.06
CA LEU A 29 -1.67 1.79 -16.00
C LEU A 29 -1.93 0.59 -15.05
N GLY A 30 -1.05 -0.41 -15.04
CA GLY A 30 -1.15 -1.57 -14.15
C GLY A 30 -1.02 -1.20 -12.66
N MET A 31 -0.22 -0.18 -12.32
CA MET A 31 -0.17 0.34 -10.95
C MET A 31 -1.50 0.96 -10.55
N LYS A 32 -2.14 1.70 -11.47
CA LYS A 32 -3.45 2.31 -11.22
C LYS A 32 -4.52 1.25 -11.01
N THR A 33 -4.63 0.27 -11.91
CA THR A 33 -5.65 -0.80 -11.78
C THR A 33 -5.46 -1.61 -10.50
N ARG A 34 -4.22 -1.92 -10.11
CA ARG A 34 -3.93 -2.59 -8.83
C ARG A 34 -4.35 -1.76 -7.63
N MET A 35 -4.16 -0.43 -7.69
CA MET A 35 -4.59 0.47 -6.63
C MET A 35 -6.11 0.54 -6.53
N THR A 36 -6.81 0.67 -7.66
CA THR A 36 -8.27 0.69 -7.70
C THR A 36 -8.87 -0.57 -7.07
N ARG A 37 -8.36 -1.76 -7.43
CA ARG A 37 -8.81 -3.02 -6.84
C ARG A 37 -8.63 -3.08 -5.32
N ARG A 38 -7.53 -2.53 -4.80
CA ARG A 38 -7.32 -2.46 -3.33
C ARG A 38 -8.29 -1.51 -2.65
N LEU A 39 -8.65 -0.41 -3.31
CA LEU A 39 -9.62 0.55 -2.79
C LEU A 39 -11.03 -0.05 -2.77
N GLU A 40 -11.41 -0.81 -3.80
CA GLU A 40 -12.68 -1.55 -3.85
C GLU A 40 -12.80 -2.53 -2.67
N ILE A 41 -11.77 -3.34 -2.44
CA ILE A 41 -11.72 -4.27 -1.29
C ILE A 41 -11.86 -3.49 0.04
N LYS A 42 -11.19 -2.34 0.17
CA LYS A 42 -11.27 -1.53 1.38
C LYS A 42 -12.67 -0.95 1.59
N ALA A 43 -13.36 -0.57 0.51
CA ALA A 43 -14.73 -0.08 0.57
C ALA A 43 -15.70 -1.19 0.99
N GLU A 44 -15.55 -2.38 0.43
CA GLU A 44 -16.31 -3.57 0.83
C GLU A 44 -16.08 -3.92 2.31
N ASN A 45 -14.82 -3.98 2.75
CA ASN A 45 -14.49 -4.23 4.15
C ASN A 45 -15.13 -3.20 5.09
N LYS A 46 -15.15 -1.92 4.69
CA LYS A 46 -15.79 -0.86 5.48
C LYS A 46 -17.29 -1.11 5.63
N TYR A 47 -17.96 -1.56 4.57
CA TYR A 47 -19.38 -1.92 4.63
C TYR A 47 -19.61 -3.06 5.63
N TRP A 48 -18.86 -4.15 5.51
CA TRP A 48 -19.02 -5.30 6.41
C TRP A 48 -18.71 -4.98 7.88
N LEU A 49 -17.70 -4.16 8.14
CA LEU A 49 -17.34 -3.76 9.52
C LEU A 49 -18.26 -2.70 10.11
N SER A 50 -19.17 -2.10 9.32
CA SER A 50 -20.04 -1.03 9.82
C SER A 50 -21.21 -1.55 10.66
N CYS A 51 -21.60 -2.81 10.48
CA CYS A 51 -22.71 -3.43 11.19
C CYS A 51 -22.20 -4.37 12.29
N SER A 52 -21.81 -3.81 13.44
CA SER A 52 -21.47 -4.60 14.62
C SER A 52 -22.72 -5.27 15.21
N TYR A 53 -22.60 -6.53 15.61
CA TYR A 53 -23.70 -7.29 16.21
C TYR A 53 -24.02 -6.85 17.65
N LEU A 54 -22.99 -6.60 18.46
CA LEU A 54 -23.12 -6.13 19.83
C LEU A 54 -22.85 -4.64 19.92
N THR A 55 -23.52 -3.98 20.84
CA THR A 55 -23.12 -2.65 21.29
C THR A 55 -21.91 -2.74 22.22
N ALA A 56 -21.12 -1.68 22.28
CA ALA A 56 -19.91 -1.64 23.12
C ALA A 56 -20.19 -1.90 24.63
N LYS A 57 -21.42 -1.65 25.09
CA LYS A 57 -21.84 -1.94 26.47
C LYS A 57 -22.07 -3.43 26.69
N GLU A 58 -22.65 -4.13 25.72
CA GLU A 58 -22.92 -5.57 25.79
C GLU A 58 -21.63 -6.38 25.66
N GLU A 59 -20.68 -5.91 24.86
CA GLU A 59 -19.36 -6.55 24.72
C GLU A 59 -18.50 -6.42 26.00
N HIS A 60 -18.78 -5.43 26.85
CA HIS A 60 -17.97 -5.16 28.03
C HIS A 60 -17.95 -6.34 29.01
N LYS A 61 -16.76 -6.91 29.25
CA LYS A 61 -16.54 -8.06 30.17
C LYS A 61 -17.35 -9.32 29.84
N HIS A 62 -17.87 -9.45 28.61
CA HIS A 62 -18.61 -10.66 28.23
C HIS A 62 -17.75 -11.94 28.27
N ASN A 63 -16.44 -11.83 28.00
CA ASN A 63 -15.54 -12.99 27.87
C ASN A 63 -14.39 -13.03 28.91
N THR A 64 -14.51 -12.27 30.01
CA THR A 64 -13.41 -12.15 30.99
C THR A 64 -13.05 -13.48 31.66
N GLU A 65 -14.03 -14.32 31.96
CA GLU A 65 -13.80 -15.62 32.63
C GLU A 65 -12.97 -16.58 31.76
N ARG A 66 -13.21 -16.59 30.44
CA ARG A 66 -12.42 -17.38 29.48
C ARG A 66 -11.03 -16.82 29.21
N GLN A 67 -10.81 -15.51 29.35
CA GLN A 67 -9.48 -14.92 29.19
C GLN A 67 -8.56 -15.18 30.40
N GLN A 68 -9.14 -15.50 31.56
CA GLN A 68 -8.39 -15.76 32.81
C GLN A 68 -8.08 -17.24 33.05
N ALA A 69 -8.67 -18.15 32.26
CA ALA A 69 -8.40 -19.58 32.27
C ALA A 69 -7.25 -19.93 31.31
#